data_AF-A0A158NE36-F1
#
_entry.id   AF-A0A158NE36-F1
#
_cell.length_a   1.000
_cell.length_b   1.000
_cell.length_c   1.000
_cell.angle_alpha   90.00
_cell.angle_beta   90.00
_cell.angle_gamma   90.00
#
_symmetry.space_group_name_H-M   'P 1'
#
loop_
_entity.id
_entity.type
_entity.pdbx_description
1 polymer ?
#
loop_
_entity_poly.entity_id
_entity_poly.type
_entity_poly.pdbx_seq_one_letter_code
_entity_poly.pdbx_strand_id
1 'polypeptide(L)'
;MEMTGLDVDKDHILEIACVVTDKKLNNVSEELNIVIHQSDAILENMNDWCKETHTKTGLVENSRSSTISLEEAEKMVLDFLKKHIHERSCPLAGSSVYMDRFFLYKNMPLVNNYLHYRIIDVSTIKEIARRWNPNVYNSAPKKRINHRALDDIKESINELKHYKKHFLLAALSGLNTSNSPNVICTSSPGGNHAKHLNLNFSTDVAWLISGVWRL
;
A
#
# COMPACT_ATOMS: atom_id res chain seq x y z
N MET A 1 7.59 0.75 -4.03
CA MET A 1 8.00 1.43 -5.24
C MET A 1 9.07 2.41 -4.85
N GLU A 2 10.24 2.17 -5.42
CA GLU A 2 11.33 3.12 -5.43
C GLU A 2 11.39 3.72 -6.83
N MET A 3 11.61 5.03 -6.90
CA MET A 3 11.60 5.79 -8.15
C MET A 3 12.85 6.67 -8.25
N THR A 4 13.16 7.12 -9.45
CA THR A 4 14.24 8.09 -9.71
C THR A 4 13.95 9.48 -9.14
N GLY A 5 12.69 9.73 -8.75
CA GLY A 5 12.20 10.97 -8.17
C GLY A 5 10.67 10.95 -8.02
N LEU A 6 10.05 12.13 -7.94
CA LEU A 6 8.62 12.32 -7.65
C LEU A 6 7.84 12.98 -8.79
N ASP A 7 8.50 13.37 -9.89
CA ASP A 7 7.86 13.93 -11.07
C ASP A 7 7.41 12.80 -11.98
N VAL A 8 6.12 12.47 -11.96
CA VAL A 8 5.52 11.38 -12.76
C VAL A 8 5.73 11.59 -14.27
N ASP A 9 6.05 12.82 -14.70
CA ASP A 9 6.34 13.13 -16.09
C ASP A 9 7.77 12.88 -16.52
N LYS A 10 8.71 12.84 -15.57
CA LYS A 10 10.15 12.71 -15.86
C LYS A 10 10.80 11.49 -15.21
N ASP A 11 10.25 11.04 -14.09
CA ASP A 11 10.84 10.00 -13.26
C ASP A 11 10.31 8.61 -13.61
N HIS A 12 11.13 7.62 -13.26
CA HIS A 12 10.97 6.23 -13.65
C HIS A 12 10.93 5.31 -12.41
N ILE A 13 10.26 4.17 -12.56
CA ILE A 13 10.17 3.14 -11.51
C ILE A 13 11.46 2.31 -11.53
N LEU A 14 12.10 2.15 -10.37
CA LEU A 14 13.33 1.36 -10.18
C LEU A 14 13.04 0.00 -9.52
N GLU A 15 12.17 -0.03 -8.53
CA GLU A 15 11.80 -1.25 -7.81
C GLU A 15 10.31 -1.24 -7.52
N ILE A 16 9.64 -2.38 -7.69
CA ILE A 16 8.25 -2.59 -7.31
C ILE A 16 8.14 -3.87 -6.48
N ALA A 17 7.50 -3.75 -5.32
CA ALA A 17 7.17 -4.88 -4.47
C ALA A 17 5.66 -4.90 -4.20
N CYS A 18 5.10 -6.09 -3.99
CA CYS A 18 3.68 -6.26 -3.71
C CYS A 18 3.46 -7.41 -2.70
N VAL A 19 2.52 -7.19 -1.79
CA VAL A 19 2.04 -8.17 -0.82
C VAL A 19 0.51 -8.04 -0.72
N VAL A 20 -0.21 -9.16 -0.63
CA VAL A 20 -1.66 -9.15 -0.40
C VAL A 20 -1.93 -9.53 1.05
N THR A 21 -2.82 -8.78 1.71
CA THR A 21 -3.25 -9.08 3.08
C THR A 21 -4.76 -9.26 3.18
N ASP A 22 -5.20 -10.04 4.15
CA ASP A 22 -6.60 -10.03 4.58
C ASP A 22 -6.97 -8.72 5.32
N LYS A 23 -8.25 -8.54 5.65
CA LYS A 23 -8.75 -7.41 6.47
C LYS A 23 -8.13 -7.32 7.88
N LYS A 24 -7.48 -8.38 8.35
CA LYS A 24 -6.78 -8.43 9.64
C LYS A 24 -5.30 -8.01 9.51
N LEU A 25 -4.83 -7.70 8.30
CA LEU A 25 -3.45 -7.34 7.97
C LEU A 25 -2.49 -8.55 8.10
N ASN A 26 -3.01 -9.76 7.92
CA ASN A 26 -2.20 -10.97 7.79
C ASN A 26 -1.81 -11.14 6.33
N ASN A 27 -0.55 -11.48 6.07
CA ASN A 27 -0.10 -11.80 4.71
C ASN A 27 -0.82 -13.07 4.21
N VAL A 28 -1.37 -13.02 3.00
CA VAL A 28 -2.05 -14.14 2.33
C VAL A 28 -1.46 -14.47 0.96
N SER A 29 -0.32 -13.87 0.60
CA SER A 29 0.40 -14.11 -0.63
C SER A 29 1.88 -14.40 -0.38
N GLU A 30 2.55 -14.90 -1.41
CA GLU A 30 4.00 -14.77 -1.52
C GLU A 30 4.40 -13.29 -1.62
N GLU A 31 5.66 -12.98 -1.35
CA GLU A 31 6.22 -11.64 -1.51
C GLU A 31 6.74 -11.47 -2.94
N LEU A 32 6.17 -10.51 -3.69
CA LEU A 32 6.71 -10.12 -4.99
C LEU A 32 7.69 -8.96 -4.81
N ASN A 33 8.88 -9.06 -5.38
CA ASN A 33 9.84 -7.95 -5.46
C ASN A 33 10.57 -7.99 -6.81
N ILE A 34 10.50 -6.89 -7.57
CA ILE A 34 11.03 -6.78 -8.92
C ILE A 34 11.86 -5.50 -9.00
N VAL A 35 13.12 -5.62 -9.40
CA VAL A 35 13.96 -4.49 -9.79
C VAL A 35 13.89 -4.34 -11.30
N ILE A 36 13.56 -3.14 -11.76
CA ILE A 36 13.32 -2.82 -13.18
C ILE A 36 14.58 -2.21 -13.77
N HIS A 37 14.92 -2.62 -14.99
CA HIS A 37 16.04 -2.05 -15.72
C HIS A 37 15.81 -0.57 -16.04
N GLN A 38 16.82 0.26 -15.81
CA GLN A 38 16.89 1.63 -16.31
C GLN A 38 18.26 1.89 -16.93
N SER A 39 18.26 2.68 -18.00
CA SER A 39 19.50 3.08 -18.68
C SER A 39 20.36 3.99 -17.80
N ASP A 40 21.67 4.01 -18.07
CA ASP A 40 22.64 4.87 -17.39
C ASP A 40 22.23 6.34 -17.44
N ALA A 41 21.72 6.81 -18.58
CA ALA A 41 21.25 8.19 -18.73
C ALA A 41 20.12 8.55 -17.76
N ILE A 42 19.22 7.61 -17.45
CA ILE A 42 18.14 7.81 -16.46
C ILE A 42 18.72 7.80 -15.04
N LEU A 43 19.56 6.82 -14.73
CA LEU A 43 20.16 6.66 -13.40
C LEU A 43 21.06 7.85 -13.04
N GLU A 44 21.81 8.38 -14.00
CA GLU A 44 22.67 9.55 -13.84
C GLU A 44 21.90 10.87 -13.76
N ASN A 45 20.63 10.91 -14.17
CA ASN A 45 19.80 12.11 -14.12
C ASN A 45 18.85 12.18 -12.92
N MET A 46 18.98 11.24 -11.97
CA MET A 46 18.33 11.33 -10.66
C MET A 46 18.77 12.58 -9.88
N ASN A 47 17.89 13.09 -9.01
CA ASN A 47 18.28 14.11 -8.04
C ASN A 47 19.32 13.56 -7.03
N ASP A 48 20.05 14.45 -6.37
CA ASP A 48 21.16 14.07 -5.49
C ASP A 48 20.74 13.13 -4.35
N TRP A 49 19.57 13.35 -3.77
CA TRP A 49 19.05 12.51 -2.69
C TRP A 49 18.75 11.09 -3.18
N CYS A 50 18.12 10.93 -4.34
CA CYS A 50 17.82 9.65 -4.95
C CYS A 50 19.11 8.92 -5.34
N LYS A 51 20.09 9.61 -5.93
CA LYS A 51 21.41 9.03 -6.24
C LYS A 51 22.08 8.49 -5.00
N GLU A 52 22.19 9.29 -3.94
CA GLU A 52 22.87 8.89 -2.72
C GLU A 52 22.16 7.69 -2.07
N THR A 53 20.84 7.77 -1.93
CA THR A 53 20.03 6.74 -1.28
C THR A 53 20.07 5.43 -2.05
N HIS A 54 19.77 5.46 -3.35
CA HIS A 54 19.69 4.24 -4.17
C HIS A 54 21.06 3.63 -4.44
N THR A 55 22.14 4.42 -4.40
CA THR A 55 23.50 3.87 -4.45
C THR A 55 23.82 3.14 -3.15
N LYS A 56 23.50 3.72 -1.99
CA LYS A 56 23.74 3.11 -0.67
C LYS A 56 23.00 1.79 -0.48
N THR A 57 21.79 1.66 -1.03
CA THR A 57 20.99 0.42 -0.94
C THR A 57 21.37 -0.62 -2.00
N GLY A 58 22.29 -0.30 -2.91
CA GLY A 58 22.67 -1.12 -4.06
C GLY A 58 21.61 -1.13 -5.17
N LEU A 59 20.54 -0.36 -5.06
CA LEU A 59 19.44 -0.37 -6.02
C LEU A 59 19.86 0.16 -7.40
N VAL A 60 20.79 1.13 -7.46
CA VAL A 60 21.33 1.61 -8.75
C VAL A 60 21.99 0.48 -9.53
N GLU A 61 22.83 -0.32 -8.87
CA GLU A 61 23.53 -1.43 -9.52
C GLU A 61 22.57 -2.58 -9.86
N ASN A 62 21.61 -2.87 -8.98
CA ASN A 62 20.57 -3.85 -9.25
C ASN A 62 19.69 -3.45 -10.44
N SER A 63 19.37 -2.16 -10.59
CA SER A 63 18.60 -1.66 -11.74
C SER A 63 19.42 -1.72 -13.02
N ARG A 64 20.70 -1.33 -12.98
CA ARG A 64 21.61 -1.44 -14.12
C ARG A 64 21.76 -2.87 -14.62
N SER A 65 21.91 -3.83 -13.71
CA SER A 65 22.08 -5.26 -14.01
C SER A 65 20.78 -6.02 -14.26
N SER A 66 19.62 -5.45 -13.93
CA SER A 66 18.33 -6.07 -14.21
C SER A 66 18.12 -6.22 -15.71
N THR A 67 17.51 -7.33 -16.10
CA THR A 67 17.07 -7.59 -17.47
C THR A 67 15.56 -7.41 -17.65
N ILE A 68 14.85 -6.99 -16.59
CA ILE A 68 13.39 -6.92 -16.58
C ILE A 68 12.95 -5.54 -17.08
N SER A 69 12.18 -5.51 -18.16
CA SER A 69 11.59 -4.27 -18.68
C SER A 69 10.40 -3.79 -17.82
N LEU A 70 9.98 -2.54 -18.02
CA LEU A 70 8.80 -2.00 -17.35
C LEU A 70 7.53 -2.80 -17.69
N GLU A 71 7.38 -3.17 -18.96
CA GLU A 71 6.24 -3.93 -19.49
C GLU A 71 6.22 -5.37 -18.92
N GLU A 72 7.39 -6.00 -18.81
CA GLU A 72 7.53 -7.31 -18.17
C GLU A 72 7.18 -7.24 -16.68
N ALA A 73 7.66 -6.22 -15.98
CA ALA A 73 7.33 -5.99 -14.58
C ALA A 73 5.82 -5.76 -14.39
N GLU A 74 5.17 -4.96 -15.25
CA GLU A 74 3.72 -4.76 -15.21
C GLU A 74 2.97 -6.09 -15.34
N LYS A 75 3.35 -6.92 -16.32
CA LYS A 75 2.75 -8.23 -16.53
C LYS A 75 2.93 -9.14 -15.32
N MET A 76 4.14 -9.19 -14.75
CA MET A 76 4.43 -10.00 -13.56
C MET A 76 3.58 -9.58 -12.36
N VAL A 77 3.42 -8.27 -12.14
CA VAL A 77 2.57 -7.73 -11.07
C VAL A 77 1.10 -8.05 -11.32
N LEU A 78 0.61 -7.88 -12.54
CA LEU A 78 -0.77 -8.20 -12.89
C LEU A 78 -1.07 -9.69 -12.70
N ASP A 79 -0.17 -10.57 -13.13
CA ASP A 79 -0.31 -12.02 -12.99
C ASP A 79 -0.25 -12.45 -11.52
N PHE A 80 0.56 -11.77 -10.71
CA PHE A 80 0.55 -11.95 -9.25
C PHE A 80 -0.80 -11.54 -8.65
N LEU A 81 -1.32 -10.35 -8.98
CA LEU A 81 -2.59 -9.88 -8.45
C LEU A 81 -3.76 -10.80 -8.83
N LYS A 82 -3.82 -11.25 -10.09
CA LYS A 82 -4.86 -12.17 -10.58
C LYS A 82 -4.92 -13.51 -9.84
N LYS A 83 -3.81 -13.95 -9.23
CA LYS A 83 -3.77 -15.18 -8.42
C LYS A 83 -4.40 -15.00 -7.05
N HIS A 84 -4.44 -13.78 -6.53
CA HIS A 84 -4.77 -13.51 -5.13
C HIS A 84 -6.07 -12.72 -4.94
N ILE A 85 -6.46 -11.90 -5.90
CA ILE A 85 -7.61 -11.00 -5.77
C ILE A 85 -8.47 -11.00 -7.04
N HIS A 86 -9.71 -10.55 -6.92
CA HIS A 86 -10.57 -10.32 -8.08
C HIS A 86 -10.33 -8.93 -8.67
N GLU A 87 -10.68 -8.77 -9.94
CA GLU A 87 -10.63 -7.48 -10.60
C GLU A 87 -11.50 -6.47 -9.84
N ARG A 88 -10.94 -5.29 -9.59
CA ARG A 88 -11.58 -4.14 -8.92
C ARG A 88 -12.11 -4.42 -7.52
N SER A 89 -11.72 -5.51 -6.85
CA SER A 89 -12.15 -5.77 -5.48
C SER A 89 -11.29 -5.09 -4.43
N CYS A 90 -9.97 -5.02 -4.66
CA CYS A 90 -9.01 -4.64 -3.61
C CYS A 90 -8.44 -3.23 -3.82
N PRO A 91 -8.49 -2.35 -2.80
CA PRO A 91 -7.83 -1.05 -2.86
C PRO A 91 -6.31 -1.23 -2.76
N LEU A 92 -5.60 -0.23 -3.27
CA LEU A 92 -4.16 -0.12 -3.12
C LEU A 92 -3.82 0.43 -1.72
N ALA A 93 -2.90 -0.19 -0.99
CA ALA A 93 -2.56 0.22 0.38
C ALA A 93 -1.07 0.42 0.60
N GLY A 94 -0.68 1.49 1.32
CA GLY A 94 0.71 1.81 1.59
C GLY A 94 0.90 3.13 2.33
N SER A 95 2.15 3.53 2.57
CA SER A 95 2.48 4.85 3.12
C SER A 95 2.58 5.85 1.97
N SER A 96 1.85 6.96 2.04
CA SER A 96 1.85 8.02 1.00
C SER A 96 1.53 7.50 -0.40
N VAL A 97 0.77 6.39 -0.45
CA VAL A 97 0.58 5.53 -1.63
C VAL A 97 -0.17 6.20 -2.79
N TYR A 98 -0.65 7.43 -2.60
CA TYR A 98 -1.16 8.24 -3.69
C TYR A 98 -0.08 8.53 -4.75
N MET A 99 1.20 8.68 -4.36
CA MET A 99 2.28 8.85 -5.34
C MET A 99 2.50 7.59 -6.16
N ASP A 100 2.52 6.43 -5.50
CA ASP A 100 2.53 5.15 -6.20
C ASP A 100 1.40 5.03 -7.20
N ARG A 101 0.20 5.46 -6.79
CA ARG A 101 -0.98 5.40 -7.64
C ARG A 101 -0.79 6.22 -8.92
N PHE A 102 -0.14 7.38 -8.86
CA PHE A 102 0.15 8.17 -10.06
C PHE A 102 1.15 7.48 -10.98
N PHE A 103 2.22 6.90 -10.44
CA PHE A 103 3.17 6.13 -11.24
C PHE A 103 2.52 4.91 -11.90
N LEU A 104 1.67 4.17 -11.18
CA LEU A 104 0.92 3.05 -11.75
C LEU A 104 -0.07 3.51 -12.82
N TYR A 105 -0.80 4.60 -12.58
CA TYR A 105 -1.75 5.15 -13.56
C TYR A 105 -1.11 5.43 -14.91
N LYS A 106 0.11 6.00 -14.89
CA LYS A 106 0.83 6.36 -16.11
C LYS A 106 1.64 5.21 -16.72
N ASN A 107 2.39 4.49 -15.90
CA ASN A 107 3.44 3.58 -16.34
C ASN A 107 3.05 2.10 -16.26
N MET A 108 2.01 1.76 -15.49
CA MET A 108 1.49 0.39 -15.36
C MET A 108 -0.06 0.38 -15.38
N PRO A 109 -0.69 0.86 -16.48
CA PRO A 109 -2.13 1.08 -16.54
C PRO A 109 -2.96 -0.20 -16.37
N LEU A 110 -2.47 -1.37 -16.80
CA LEU A 110 -3.17 -2.65 -16.63
C LEU A 110 -3.29 -3.00 -15.15
N VAL A 111 -2.20 -2.83 -14.39
CA VAL A 111 -2.20 -3.02 -12.93
C VAL A 111 -3.11 -2.01 -12.25
N ASN A 112 -3.00 -0.72 -12.60
CA ASN A 112 -3.84 0.33 -12.04
C ASN A 112 -5.34 0.07 -12.26
N ASN A 113 -5.71 -0.38 -13.46
CA ASN A 113 -7.11 -0.64 -13.83
C ASN A 113 -7.69 -1.89 -13.17
N TYR A 114 -6.82 -2.86 -12.86
CA TYR A 114 -7.20 -4.09 -12.15
C TYR A 114 -7.49 -3.84 -10.66
N LEU A 115 -6.81 -2.88 -10.04
CA LEU A 115 -7.05 -2.50 -8.65
C LEU A 115 -8.29 -1.61 -8.50
N HIS A 116 -8.90 -1.61 -7.31
CA HIS A 116 -9.99 -0.67 -7.00
C HIS A 116 -9.47 0.78 -6.99
N TYR A 117 -10.35 1.75 -7.29
CA TYR A 117 -9.97 3.17 -7.42
C TYR A 117 -9.55 3.82 -6.08
N ARG A 118 -10.02 3.26 -4.96
CA ARG A 118 -9.68 3.74 -3.61
C ARG A 118 -8.28 3.31 -3.21
N ILE A 119 -7.70 4.09 -2.30
CA ILE A 119 -6.46 3.78 -1.62
C ILE A 119 -6.67 3.69 -0.10
N ILE A 120 -5.83 2.92 0.58
CA ILE A 120 -5.66 2.92 2.03
C ILE A 120 -4.29 3.51 2.32
N ASP A 121 -4.26 4.80 2.63
CA ASP A 121 -3.01 5.52 2.89
C ASP A 121 -2.71 5.57 4.39
N VAL A 122 -1.68 4.84 4.82
CA VAL A 122 -1.21 4.79 6.21
C VAL A 122 -0.73 6.15 6.68
N SER A 123 -0.14 6.96 5.79
CA SER A 123 0.32 8.32 6.12
C SER A 123 -0.84 9.24 6.50
N THR A 124 -2.04 9.03 5.93
CA THR A 124 -3.24 9.75 6.34
C THR A 124 -3.57 9.46 7.80
N ILE A 125 -3.57 8.19 8.20
CA ILE A 125 -3.88 7.79 9.59
C ILE A 125 -2.79 8.30 10.54
N LYS A 126 -1.52 8.23 10.13
CA LYS A 126 -0.38 8.78 10.87
C LYS A 126 -0.55 10.28 11.16
N GLU A 127 -0.90 11.08 10.15
CA GLU A 127 -1.07 12.52 10.30
C GLU A 127 -2.27 12.90 11.18
N ILE A 128 -3.34 12.11 11.14
CA ILE A 128 -4.48 12.25 12.04
C ILE A 128 -4.08 11.89 13.48
N ALA A 129 -3.43 10.73 13.69
CA ALA A 129 -2.95 10.30 15.00
C ALA A 129 -1.98 11.32 15.62
N ARG A 130 -1.07 11.89 14.82
CA ARG A 130 -0.14 12.94 15.26
C ARG A 130 -0.85 14.17 15.84
N ARG A 131 -2.00 14.54 15.31
CA ARG A 131 -2.77 15.72 15.75
C ARG A 131 -3.76 15.40 16.86
N TRP A 132 -4.44 14.26 16.77
CA TRP A 132 -5.58 13.95 17.64
C TRP A 132 -5.23 13.01 18.79
N ASN A 133 -4.15 12.24 18.67
CA ASN A 133 -3.66 11.39 19.76
C ASN A 133 -2.12 11.23 19.70
N PRO A 134 -1.36 12.27 20.13
CA PRO A 134 0.10 12.26 20.08
C PRO A 134 0.74 11.08 20.81
N ASN A 135 0.10 10.53 21.86
CA ASN A 135 0.59 9.35 22.58
C ASN A 135 0.60 8.09 21.69
N VAL A 136 -0.44 7.89 20.90
CA VAL A 136 -0.50 6.77 19.95
C VAL A 136 0.49 6.98 18.81
N TYR A 137 0.65 8.21 18.32
CA TYR A 137 1.68 8.55 17.33
C TYR A 137 3.09 8.25 17.84
N ASN A 138 3.43 8.70 19.05
CA ASN A 138 4.78 8.53 19.62
C ASN A 138 5.11 7.07 19.97
N SER A 139 4.10 6.22 20.16
CA SER A 139 4.28 4.78 20.43
C SER A 139 4.32 3.93 19.15
N ALA A 140 4.12 4.51 17.98
CA ALA A 140 4.20 3.78 16.72
C ALA A 140 5.63 3.26 16.47
N PRO A 141 5.78 2.08 15.85
CA PRO A 141 7.11 1.54 15.53
C PRO A 141 7.87 2.51 14.62
N LYS A 142 9.13 2.78 14.97
CA LYS A 142 10.00 3.61 14.13
C LYS A 142 10.43 2.81 12.91
N LYS A 143 10.20 3.39 11.73
CA LYS A 143 10.72 2.88 10.46
C LYS A 143 12.24 2.87 10.48
N ARG A 144 12.85 1.77 10.00
CA ARG A 144 14.30 1.68 9.81
C ARG A 144 14.73 2.45 8.56
N ILE A 145 13.80 2.64 7.63
CA ILE A 145 13.98 3.41 6.39
C ILE A 145 15.14 2.84 5.56
N ASN A 146 15.00 1.57 5.19
CA ASN A 146 15.98 0.87 4.36
C ASN A 146 15.91 1.27 2.88
N HIS A 147 14.86 2.02 2.48
CA HIS A 147 14.62 2.45 1.08
C HIS A 147 14.65 1.28 0.10
N ARG A 148 14.00 0.19 0.50
CA ARG A 148 13.77 -1.02 -0.31
C ARG A 148 12.30 -1.34 -0.26
N ALA A 149 11.70 -1.56 -1.42
CA ALA A 149 10.25 -1.55 -1.55
C ALA A 149 9.54 -2.57 -0.64
N LEU A 150 10.12 -3.77 -0.48
CA LEU A 150 9.53 -4.84 0.33
C LEU A 150 9.66 -4.61 1.85
N ASP A 151 10.79 -4.06 2.29
CA ASP A 151 10.98 -3.71 3.70
C ASP A 151 9.99 -2.60 4.10
N ASP A 152 9.85 -1.59 3.24
CA ASP A 152 8.94 -0.47 3.44
C ASP A 152 7.47 -0.94 3.52
N ILE A 153 7.08 -1.96 2.71
CA ILE A 153 5.79 -2.68 2.80
C ILE A 153 5.58 -3.22 4.22
N LYS A 154 6.52 -4.02 4.71
CA LYS A 154 6.42 -4.68 6.02
C LYS A 154 6.32 -3.66 7.15
N GLU A 155 7.11 -2.59 7.07
CA GLU A 155 7.08 -1.52 8.06
C GLU A 155 5.73 -0.81 8.10
N SER A 156 5.13 -0.51 6.94
CA SER A 156 3.85 0.21 6.91
C SER A 156 2.67 -0.68 7.29
N ILE A 157 2.72 -1.99 7.01
CA ILE A 157 1.75 -2.96 7.55
C ILE A 157 1.82 -2.97 9.08
N ASN A 158 3.02 -2.98 9.65
CA ASN A 158 3.21 -2.94 11.10
C ASN A 158 2.74 -1.61 11.71
N GLU A 159 3.01 -0.49 11.04
CA GLU A 159 2.49 0.83 11.42
C GLU A 159 0.95 0.86 11.39
N LEU A 160 0.31 0.33 10.35
CA LEU A 160 -1.15 0.26 10.31
C LEU A 160 -1.72 -0.68 11.37
N LYS A 161 -1.06 -1.81 11.67
CA LYS A 161 -1.46 -2.69 12.78
C LYS A 161 -1.47 -1.94 14.11
N HIS A 162 -0.46 -1.10 14.35
CA HIS A 162 -0.39 -0.25 15.52
C HIS A 162 -1.58 0.72 15.59
N TYR A 163 -1.82 1.52 14.54
CA TYR A 163 -2.95 2.46 14.55
C TYR A 163 -4.31 1.76 14.61
N LYS A 164 -4.48 0.62 13.95
CA LYS A 164 -5.70 -0.18 14.05
C LYS A 164 -5.99 -0.55 15.50
N LYS A 165 -4.98 -1.03 16.23
CA LYS A 165 -5.15 -1.48 17.62
C LYS A 165 -5.31 -0.32 18.60
N HIS A 166 -4.47 0.71 18.47
CA HIS A 166 -4.31 1.74 19.51
C HIS A 166 -5.03 3.06 19.21
N PHE A 167 -5.44 3.29 17.96
CA PHE A 167 -6.14 4.51 17.55
C PHE A 167 -7.58 4.24 17.13
N LEU A 168 -7.78 3.33 16.15
CA LEU A 168 -9.08 3.12 15.52
C LEU A 168 -10.04 2.24 16.35
N LEU A 169 -9.50 1.22 17.04
CA LEU A 169 -10.30 0.28 17.84
C LEU A 169 -10.17 0.52 19.35
N ALA A 170 -9.51 1.60 19.78
CA ALA A 170 -9.25 1.88 21.19
C ALA A 170 -10.53 1.96 22.05
N ALA A 171 -11.64 2.46 21.49
CA ALA A 171 -12.93 2.54 22.16
C ALA A 171 -13.60 1.17 22.39
N LEU A 172 -13.29 0.16 21.57
CA LEU A 172 -13.87 -1.18 21.70
C LEU A 172 -13.20 -2.00 22.82
N SER A 173 -11.95 -1.69 23.18
CA SER A 173 -11.24 -2.34 24.28
C SER A 173 -11.82 -2.04 25.68
N GLY A 174 -12.64 -1.00 25.82
CA GLY A 174 -13.33 -0.65 27.07
C GLY A 174 -14.79 -1.12 27.13
N LEU A 175 -15.35 -1.63 26.03
CA LEU A 175 -16.71 -2.15 25.96
C LEU A 175 -16.70 -3.63 26.33
N ASN A 176 -16.73 -3.93 27.64
CA ASN A 176 -17.16 -5.23 28.12
C ASN A 176 -18.55 -5.53 27.56
N THR A 177 -18.70 -6.66 26.87
CA THR A 177 -19.93 -7.12 26.20
C THR A 177 -21.04 -7.58 27.16
N SER A 178 -21.09 -7.08 28.39
CA SER A 178 -22.14 -7.42 29.35
C SER A 178 -23.31 -6.45 29.41
N ASN A 179 -23.28 -5.33 28.68
CA ASN A 179 -24.44 -4.42 28.57
C ASN A 179 -24.46 -3.73 27.20
N SER A 180 -25.01 -4.40 26.18
CA SER A 180 -25.53 -3.69 25.00
C SER A 180 -27.00 -3.38 25.28
N PRO A 181 -27.43 -2.11 25.35
CA PRO A 181 -28.86 -1.83 25.25
C PRO A 181 -29.30 -2.27 23.85
N ASN A 182 -30.35 -3.08 23.77
CA ASN A 182 -31.00 -3.43 22.52
C ASN A 182 -31.35 -2.15 21.77
N VAL A 183 -30.54 -1.79 20.76
CA VAL A 183 -30.96 -0.81 19.76
C VAL A 183 -31.98 -1.53 18.89
N ILE A 184 -33.23 -1.46 19.31
CA ILE A 184 -34.37 -1.81 18.47
C ILE A 184 -34.42 -0.72 17.40
N CYS A 185 -33.79 -0.98 16.26
CA CYS A 185 -34.10 -0.23 15.04
C CYS A 185 -35.54 -0.54 14.67
N THR A 186 -36.46 0.36 15.00
CA THR A 186 -37.83 0.32 14.50
C THR A 186 -37.77 0.46 12.98
N SER A 187 -38.00 -0.64 12.27
CA SER A 187 -38.22 -0.63 10.84
C SER A 187 -39.49 0.16 10.53
N SER A 188 -39.37 1.16 9.66
CA SER A 188 -40.54 1.71 8.98
C SER A 188 -41.08 0.65 7.99
N PRO A 189 -42.41 0.47 7.87
CA PRO A 189 -42.97 -0.57 7.03
C PRO A 189 -42.99 -0.11 5.57
N GLY A 190 -42.28 -0.81 4.69
CA GLY A 190 -42.43 -0.60 3.25
C GLY A 190 -41.43 -1.37 2.39
N GLY A 191 -41.89 -2.45 1.75
CA GLY A 191 -41.33 -2.94 0.49
C GLY A 191 -40.47 -4.20 0.57
N ASN A 192 -41.11 -5.36 0.49
CA ASN A 192 -40.48 -6.64 0.18
C ASN A 192 -39.77 -6.60 -1.18
N HIS A 193 -38.48 -6.95 -1.23
CA HIS A 193 -37.85 -7.94 -2.13
C HIS A 193 -36.33 -7.67 -2.18
N ALA A 194 -35.57 -8.30 -1.30
CA ALA A 194 -34.14 -8.50 -1.52
C ALA A 194 -33.86 -9.99 -1.34
N LYS A 195 -33.71 -10.70 -2.47
CA LYS A 195 -33.10 -12.04 -2.48
C LYS A 195 -31.71 -11.87 -1.87
N HIS A 196 -31.45 -12.56 -0.76
CA HIS A 196 -30.12 -12.68 -0.18
C HIS A 196 -29.20 -13.41 -1.16
N LEU A 197 -28.56 -12.65 -2.05
CA LEU A 197 -27.32 -13.05 -2.67
C LEU A 197 -26.23 -12.86 -1.62
N ASN A 198 -25.82 -13.96 -0.98
CA ASN A 198 -24.57 -14.02 -0.23
C ASN A 198 -23.40 -13.89 -1.22
N LEU A 199 -23.15 -12.65 -1.63
CA LEU A 199 -21.89 -12.29 -2.27
C LEU A 199 -20.86 -12.18 -1.16
N ASN A 200 -20.06 -13.24 -0.97
CA ASN A 200 -18.80 -13.15 -0.27
C ASN A 200 -17.89 -12.23 -1.09
N PHE A 201 -18.00 -10.92 -0.88
CA PHE A 201 -17.01 -9.98 -1.36
C PHE A 201 -15.70 -10.32 -0.64
N SER A 202 -14.70 -10.81 -1.38
CA SER A 202 -13.32 -10.90 -0.88
C SER A 202 -12.93 -9.51 -0.38
N THR A 203 -12.68 -9.41 0.93
CA THR A 203 -12.33 -8.17 1.64
C THR A 203 -10.82 -7.95 1.69
N ASP A 204 -10.11 -8.48 0.72
CA ASP A 204 -8.65 -8.50 0.72
C ASP A 204 -8.09 -7.16 0.26
N VAL A 205 -6.85 -6.86 0.63
CA VAL A 205 -6.18 -5.59 0.36
C VAL A 205 -4.84 -5.87 -0.30
N ALA A 206 -4.58 -5.23 -1.44
CA ALA A 206 -3.29 -5.31 -2.10
C ALA A 206 -2.41 -4.15 -1.63
N TRP A 207 -1.25 -4.47 -1.09
CA TRP A 207 -0.29 -3.48 -0.61
C TRP A 207 0.78 -3.20 -1.68
N LEU A 208 0.94 -1.93 -2.04
CA LEU A 208 2.15 -1.39 -2.67
C LEU A 208 2.52 -0.09 -1.96
N ILE A 209 3.81 0.21 -1.80
CA ILE A 209 4.26 1.35 -0.98
C ILE A 209 5.17 2.29 -1.72
N SER A 210 4.90 3.60 -1.66
CA SER A 210 5.87 4.65 -1.93
C SER A 210 6.68 4.89 -0.66
N GLY A 211 8.00 5.02 -0.81
CA GLY A 211 8.90 5.38 0.28
C GLY A 211 8.44 6.60 1.09
N VAL A 212 8.88 6.68 2.34
CA VAL A 212 8.61 7.84 3.22
C VAL A 212 9.48 9.01 2.77
N TRP A 213 8.90 9.90 1.98
CA TRP A 213 9.55 11.16 1.60
C TRP A 213 9.40 12.17 2.73
N ARG A 214 10.53 12.59 3.32
CA ARG A 214 10.58 13.80 4.13
C ARG A 214 10.58 14.99 3.16
N LEU A 215 9.54 15.82 3.22
CA LEU A 215 9.66 17.23 2.83
C LEU A 215 10.45 17.98 3.91
#